data_AF-A0A933AJN0-F1
#
_entry.id   AF-A0A933AJN0-F1
#
_cell.length_a   1.000
_cell.length_b   1.000
_cell.length_c   1.000
_cell.angle_alpha   90.00
_cell.angle_beta   90.00
_cell.angle_gamma   90.00
#
_symmetry.space_group_name_H-M   'P 1'
#
loop_
_entity.id
_entity.type
_entity.pdbx_description
1 polymer ?
#
loop_
_entity_poly.entity_id
_entity_poly.type
_entity_poly.pdbx_seq_one_letter_code
_entity_poly.pdbx_strand_id
1 'polypeptide(L)'
;MRRFNRPNRINRPFRRRGPLGAFLGGMGRGAGMAGANRQLADEARQMLDEANSLYDSGQFAEAANILAQLAEAAQSHNLPQRAGQLHIRAAQASLQARNAAAAVEHSRAALAAFTQAGMPDRAVALAPRIVEQLRAAGFNAEAEAFAKETHTTLAAPGLGPAPSA
;
A
#
# COMPACT_ATOMS: atom_id res chain seq x y z
N MET A 1 44.41 -5.33 -20.78
CA MET A 1 44.47 -6.13 -22.02
C MET A 1 43.17 -6.90 -22.19
N ARG A 2 42.66 -6.93 -23.44
CA ARG A 2 41.63 -7.83 -24.03
C ARG A 2 40.14 -7.54 -23.76
N ARG A 3 39.56 -6.86 -24.76
CA ARG A 3 38.17 -6.91 -25.20
C ARG A 3 37.79 -8.32 -25.69
N PHE A 4 36.54 -8.71 -25.46
CA PHE A 4 35.66 -9.51 -26.32
C PHE A 4 34.26 -8.98 -25.99
N ASN A 5 33.40 -8.38 -26.83
CA ASN A 5 33.17 -8.35 -28.27
C ASN A 5 33.11 -9.73 -28.94
N ARG A 6 31.91 -10.31 -29.01
CA ARG A 6 31.23 -10.59 -30.29
C ARG A 6 29.75 -11.00 -30.11
N PRO A 7 28.94 -10.90 -31.19
CA PRO A 7 27.49 -10.76 -31.21
C PRO A 7 26.77 -12.08 -31.51
N ASN A 8 25.43 -12.13 -31.44
CA ASN A 8 24.61 -12.49 -32.61
C ASN A 8 23.09 -12.38 -32.36
N ARG A 9 22.43 -11.60 -33.21
CA ARG A 9 21.02 -11.77 -33.58
C ARG A 9 20.98 -12.74 -34.77
N ILE A 10 20.37 -13.91 -34.62
CA ILE A 10 19.90 -14.74 -35.75
C ILE A 10 18.60 -15.43 -35.26
N ASN A 11 17.42 -14.92 -35.61
CA ASN A 11 16.64 -15.22 -36.82
C ASN A 11 15.74 -16.46 -36.66
N ARG A 12 14.45 -16.25 -37.02
CA ARG A 12 13.41 -17.20 -37.49
C ARG A 12 12.26 -17.53 -36.52
N PRO A 13 11.06 -17.90 -37.03
CA PRO A 13 10.18 -17.08 -37.88
C PRO A 13 8.66 -17.25 -37.53
N PHE A 14 7.83 -16.38 -38.10
CA PHE A 14 6.41 -16.56 -38.44
C PHE A 14 5.70 -17.87 -38.02
N ARG A 15 4.76 -17.78 -37.07
CA ARG A 15 3.58 -18.66 -37.00
C ARG A 15 2.30 -17.88 -37.29
N ARG A 16 1.90 -17.99 -38.56
CA ARG A 16 0.55 -18.12 -39.11
C ARG A 16 -0.63 -17.56 -38.30
N ARG A 17 -1.08 -16.41 -38.81
CA ARG A 17 -2.47 -16.09 -39.16
C ARG A 17 -3.28 -17.33 -39.60
N GLY A 18 -4.38 -17.59 -38.91
CA GLY A 18 -5.53 -18.34 -39.43
C GLY A 18 -6.79 -17.50 -39.22
N PRO A 19 -7.61 -17.24 -40.26
CA PRO A 19 -8.87 -16.54 -40.11
C PRO A 19 -10.08 -17.50 -40.07
N LEU A 20 -11.21 -16.96 -39.63
CA LEU A 20 -12.59 -17.45 -39.81
C LEU A 20 -13.10 -18.52 -38.82
N GLY A 21 -13.78 -18.01 -37.79
CA GLY A 21 -14.75 -18.73 -36.97
C GLY A 21 -15.77 -17.75 -36.43
N ALA A 22 -16.65 -17.26 -37.30
CA ALA A 22 -17.86 -16.56 -36.90
C ALA A 22 -18.76 -17.55 -36.16
N PHE A 23 -19.10 -17.26 -34.91
CA PHE A 23 -20.34 -17.73 -34.31
C PHE A 23 -21.08 -16.55 -33.68
N LEU A 24 -22.13 -16.17 -34.39
CA LEU A 24 -23.28 -15.42 -33.92
C LEU A 24 -23.87 -16.12 -32.68
N GLY A 25 -24.22 -15.36 -31.66
CA GLY A 25 -25.14 -15.83 -30.62
C GLY A 25 -24.79 -15.33 -29.23
N GLY A 26 -25.51 -14.30 -28.77
CA GLY A 26 -25.51 -13.98 -27.35
C GLY A 26 -25.68 -12.49 -27.06
N MET A 27 -26.93 -12.03 -27.09
CA MET A 27 -27.35 -10.93 -26.25
C MET A 27 -26.84 -11.13 -24.82
N GLY A 28 -26.02 -10.20 -24.36
CA GLY A 28 -25.57 -10.09 -22.98
C GLY A 28 -25.41 -8.62 -22.65
N ARG A 29 -26.54 -7.93 -22.42
CA ARG A 29 -26.59 -6.68 -21.64
C ARG A 29 -25.69 -6.82 -20.41
N GLY A 30 -24.75 -5.89 -20.22
CA GLY A 30 -23.97 -5.82 -18.97
C GLY A 30 -22.60 -5.13 -19.02
N ALA A 31 -22.13 -4.67 -20.18
CA ALA A 31 -20.87 -3.93 -20.28
C ALA A 31 -21.10 -2.43 -20.07
N GLY A 32 -21.19 -1.98 -18.81
CA GLY A 32 -21.32 -0.55 -18.50
C GLY A 32 -20.82 -0.09 -17.12
N MET A 33 -20.65 -1.00 -16.15
CA MET A 33 -20.37 -0.60 -14.75
C MET A 33 -19.25 -1.43 -14.09
N ALA A 34 -18.40 -2.11 -14.88
CA ALA A 34 -17.27 -2.92 -14.38
C ALA A 34 -15.89 -2.47 -14.91
N GLY A 35 -15.84 -1.43 -15.75
CA GLY A 35 -14.60 -0.92 -16.36
C GLY A 35 -13.78 0.00 -15.46
N ALA A 36 -14.44 0.96 -14.79
CA ALA A 36 -13.78 1.94 -13.93
C ALA A 36 -13.08 1.31 -12.72
N ASN A 37 -13.70 0.28 -12.12
CA ASN A 37 -13.13 -0.42 -10.97
C ASN A 37 -11.92 -1.31 -11.36
N ARG A 38 -11.87 -1.78 -12.61
CA ARG A 38 -10.67 -2.46 -13.14
C ARG A 38 -9.54 -1.48 -13.44
N GLN A 39 -9.85 -0.34 -14.07
CA GLN A 39 -8.86 0.71 -14.35
C GLN A 39 -8.21 1.24 -13.07
N LEU A 40 -9.02 1.55 -12.04
CA LEU A 40 -8.50 1.94 -10.72
C LEU A 40 -7.65 0.84 -10.07
N ALA A 41 -8.02 -0.43 -10.24
CA ALA A 41 -7.24 -1.54 -9.72
C ALA A 41 -5.91 -1.74 -10.49
N ASP A 42 -5.87 -1.46 -11.79
CA ASP A 42 -4.67 -1.55 -12.61
C ASP A 42 -3.74 -0.35 -12.36
N GLU A 43 -4.28 0.86 -12.19
CA GLU A 43 -3.52 2.07 -11.82
C GLU A 43 -2.93 1.93 -10.41
N ALA A 44 -3.72 1.45 -9.45
CA ALA A 44 -3.23 1.16 -8.10
C ALA A 44 -2.14 0.07 -8.08
N ARG A 45 -2.21 -0.90 -9.00
CA ARG A 45 -1.16 -1.91 -9.16
C ARG A 45 0.12 -1.31 -9.73
N GLN A 46 0.02 -0.44 -10.73
CA GLN A 46 1.18 0.24 -11.31
C GLN A 46 1.89 1.10 -10.27
N MET A 47 1.14 1.88 -9.49
CA MET A 47 1.69 2.67 -8.38
C MET A 47 2.33 1.78 -7.30
N LEU A 48 1.77 0.60 -7.00
CA LEU A 48 2.39 -0.35 -6.09
C LEU A 48 3.70 -0.94 -6.64
N ASP A 49 3.76 -1.25 -7.94
CA ASP A 49 4.95 -1.76 -8.61
C ASP A 49 6.06 -0.68 -8.64
N GLU A 50 5.69 0.56 -8.87
CA GLU A 50 6.59 1.72 -8.80
C GLU A 50 7.10 1.93 -7.38
N ALA A 51 6.23 1.90 -6.36
CA ALA A 51 6.64 1.99 -4.95
C ALA A 51 7.60 0.86 -4.56
N ASN A 52 7.37 -0.37 -5.04
CA ASN A 52 8.29 -1.49 -4.80
C ASN A 52 9.64 -1.29 -5.51
N SER A 53 9.63 -0.78 -6.74
CA SER A 53 10.85 -0.47 -7.50
C SER A 53 11.68 0.62 -6.81
N LEU A 54 11.02 1.63 -6.26
CA LEU A 54 11.65 2.68 -5.46
C LEU A 54 12.19 2.13 -4.14
N TYR A 55 11.49 1.20 -3.51
CA TYR A 55 11.95 0.51 -2.32
C TYR A 55 13.23 -0.30 -2.60
N ASP A 56 13.29 -1.02 -3.72
CA ASP A 56 14.48 -1.78 -4.16
C ASP A 56 15.64 -0.83 -4.53
N SER A 57 15.32 0.33 -5.08
CA SER A 57 16.29 1.39 -5.40
C SER A 57 16.77 2.18 -4.17
N GLY A 58 16.28 1.88 -2.97
CA GLY A 58 16.62 2.57 -1.72
C GLY A 58 15.96 3.94 -1.55
N GLN A 59 15.02 4.32 -2.42
CA GLN A 59 14.25 5.56 -2.37
C GLN A 59 13.01 5.39 -1.48
N PHE A 60 13.27 5.07 -0.21
CA PHE A 60 12.22 4.70 0.74
C PHE A 60 11.24 5.84 1.05
N ALA A 61 11.67 7.10 0.98
CA ALA A 61 10.82 8.25 1.22
C ALA A 61 9.78 8.46 0.11
N GLU A 62 10.19 8.34 -1.17
CA GLU A 62 9.28 8.41 -2.31
C GLU A 62 8.32 7.22 -2.35
N ALA A 63 8.83 6.01 -2.07
CA ALA A 63 7.99 4.83 -1.94
C ALA A 63 6.90 4.99 -0.86
N ALA A 64 7.25 5.56 0.31
CA ALA A 64 6.30 5.85 1.37
C ALA A 64 5.19 6.82 0.91
N ASN A 65 5.56 7.86 0.14
CA ASN A 65 4.61 8.85 -0.36
C ASN A 65 3.60 8.23 -1.34
N ILE A 66 4.06 7.40 -2.27
CA ILE A 66 3.17 6.68 -3.22
C ILE A 66 2.24 5.73 -2.49
N LEU A 67 2.74 5.02 -1.47
CA LEU A 67 1.91 4.15 -0.63
C LEU A 67 0.87 4.92 0.19
N ALA A 68 1.21 6.13 0.65
CA ALA A 68 0.28 7.00 1.36
C ALA A 68 -0.85 7.47 0.44
N GLN A 69 -0.53 7.92 -0.77
CA GLN A 69 -1.53 8.30 -1.78
C GLN A 69 -2.48 7.14 -2.11
N LEU A 70 -1.94 5.93 -2.25
CA LEU A 70 -2.75 4.73 -2.46
C LEU A 70 -3.65 4.41 -1.27
N ALA A 71 -3.17 4.66 -0.04
CA ALA A 71 -3.95 4.46 1.16
C ALA A 71 -5.11 5.45 1.24
N GLU A 72 -4.88 6.73 0.92
CA GLU A 72 -5.92 7.76 0.86
C GLU A 72 -6.96 7.49 -0.23
N ALA A 73 -6.51 7.03 -1.41
CA ALA A 73 -7.41 6.56 -2.46
C ALA A 73 -8.26 5.37 -1.98
N ALA A 74 -7.65 4.41 -1.27
CA ALA A 74 -8.38 3.29 -0.70
C ALA A 74 -9.41 3.71 0.36
N GLN A 75 -9.12 4.71 1.19
CA GLN A 75 -10.11 5.28 2.13
C GLN A 75 -11.26 5.92 1.37
N SER A 76 -10.97 6.72 0.34
CA SER A 76 -11.96 7.41 -0.50
C SER A 76 -12.89 6.43 -1.23
N HIS A 77 -12.39 5.23 -1.55
CA HIS A 77 -13.16 4.14 -2.16
C HIS A 77 -13.91 3.24 -1.16
N ASN A 78 -14.04 3.63 0.11
CA ASN A 78 -14.64 2.82 1.17
C ASN A 78 -13.95 1.45 1.38
N LEU A 79 -12.62 1.40 1.22
CA LEU A 79 -11.79 0.21 1.45
C LEU A 79 -10.85 0.42 2.67
N PRO A 80 -11.37 0.64 3.88
CA PRO A 80 -10.58 1.03 5.05
C PRO A 80 -9.58 -0.06 5.47
N GLN A 81 -9.90 -1.34 5.27
CA GLN A 81 -8.96 -2.43 5.53
C GLN A 81 -7.71 -2.36 4.63
N ARG A 82 -7.88 -2.02 3.34
CA ARG A 82 -6.75 -1.85 2.41
C ARG A 82 -5.95 -0.61 2.74
N ALA A 83 -6.61 0.50 3.07
CA ALA A 83 -5.96 1.71 3.52
C ALA A 83 -5.04 1.43 4.73
N GLY A 84 -5.54 0.70 5.73
CA GLY A 84 -4.72 0.33 6.90
C GLY A 84 -3.48 -0.50 6.55
N GLN A 85 -3.62 -1.46 5.63
CA GLN A 85 -2.47 -2.27 5.16
C GLN A 85 -1.44 -1.44 4.39
N LEU A 86 -1.90 -0.49 3.56
CA LEU A 86 -1.02 0.40 2.80
C LEU A 86 -0.29 1.38 3.71
N HIS A 87 -0.96 1.94 4.71
CA HIS A 87 -0.34 2.77 5.73
C HIS A 87 0.74 2.02 6.54
N ILE A 88 0.56 0.74 6.86
CA ILE A 88 1.62 -0.06 7.50
C ILE A 88 2.86 -0.15 6.60
N ARG A 89 2.67 -0.38 5.29
CA ARG A 89 3.79 -0.44 4.35
C ARG A 89 4.48 0.91 4.21
N ALA A 90 3.71 2.01 4.19
CA ALA A 90 4.25 3.36 4.18
C ALA A 90 5.08 3.61 5.46
N ALA A 91 4.59 3.21 6.63
CA ALA A 91 5.33 3.32 7.88
C ALA A 91 6.66 2.55 7.84
N GLN A 92 6.66 1.32 7.31
CA GLN A 92 7.87 0.52 7.15
C GLN A 92 8.88 1.17 6.19
N ALA A 93 8.40 1.73 5.08
CA ALA A 93 9.24 2.49 4.16
C ALA A 93 9.82 3.74 4.85
N SER A 94 9.03 4.50 5.61
CA SER A 94 9.53 5.63 6.39
C SER A 94 10.55 5.25 7.45
N LEU A 95 10.42 4.08 8.09
CA LEU A 95 11.43 3.55 9.01
C LEU A 95 12.77 3.27 8.30
N GLN A 96 12.72 2.67 7.11
CA GLN A 96 13.93 2.46 6.28
C GLN A 96 14.52 3.79 5.80
N ALA A 97 13.67 4.78 5.52
CA ALA A 97 14.08 6.16 5.20
C ALA A 97 14.64 6.93 6.41
N ARG A 98 14.72 6.32 7.60
CA ARG A 98 15.08 6.96 8.88
C ARG A 98 14.19 8.17 9.24
N ASN A 99 12.96 8.21 8.72
CA ASN A 99 11.99 9.26 9.01
C ASN A 99 10.98 8.77 10.05
N ALA A 100 11.33 8.94 11.32
CA ALA A 100 10.50 8.51 12.45
C ALA A 100 9.15 9.25 12.50
N ALA A 101 9.13 10.54 12.16
CA ALA A 101 7.90 11.34 12.15
C ALA A 101 6.88 10.78 11.15
N ALA A 102 7.30 10.52 9.91
CA ALA A 102 6.43 9.92 8.90
C ALA A 102 6.01 8.49 9.27
N ALA A 103 6.91 7.70 9.88
CA ALA A 103 6.58 6.36 10.34
C ALA A 103 5.48 6.36 11.41
N VAL A 104 5.53 7.29 12.37
CA VAL A 104 4.51 7.46 13.40
C VAL A 104 3.18 7.93 12.79
N GLU A 105 3.20 8.92 11.90
CA GLU A 105 2.00 9.43 11.24
C GLU A 105 1.29 8.34 10.43
N HIS A 106 2.03 7.58 9.61
CA HIS A 106 1.45 6.46 8.88
C HIS A 106 0.95 5.35 9.80
N SER A 107 1.61 5.12 10.93
CA SER A 107 1.15 4.16 11.94
C SER A 107 -0.17 4.58 12.58
N ARG A 108 -0.34 5.86 12.91
CA ARG A 108 -1.62 6.42 13.39
C ARG A 108 -2.73 6.24 12.37
N ALA A 109 -2.46 6.60 11.11
CA ALA A 109 -3.40 6.46 10.01
C ALA A 109 -3.82 4.99 9.79
N ALA A 110 -2.88 4.04 9.96
CA ALA A 110 -3.19 2.62 9.90
C ALA A 110 -4.16 2.20 11.01
N LEU A 111 -3.91 2.60 12.26
CA LEU A 111 -4.78 2.29 13.39
C LEU A 111 -6.19 2.87 13.18
N ALA A 112 -6.28 4.12 12.74
CA ALA A 112 -7.55 4.77 12.43
C ALA A 112 -8.31 4.05 11.31
N ALA A 113 -7.62 3.60 10.26
CA ALA A 113 -8.25 2.85 9.17
C ALA A 113 -8.76 1.48 9.64
N PHE A 114 -8.06 0.78 10.55
CA PHE A 114 -8.55 -0.48 11.11
C PHE A 114 -9.73 -0.30 12.07
N THR A 115 -9.75 0.77 12.88
CA THR A 115 -10.92 1.06 13.72
C THR A 115 -12.14 1.43 12.87
N GLN A 116 -11.97 2.25 11.83
CA GLN A 116 -13.03 2.56 10.84
C GLN A 116 -13.51 1.32 10.08
N ALA A 117 -12.62 0.35 9.82
CA ALA A 117 -12.99 -0.93 9.23
C ALA A 117 -13.77 -1.87 10.18
N GLY A 118 -14.06 -1.45 11.41
CA GLY A 118 -14.69 -2.30 12.43
C GLY A 118 -13.75 -3.38 12.97
N MET A 119 -12.43 -3.19 12.86
CA MET A 119 -11.40 -4.11 13.32
C MET A 119 -10.54 -3.51 14.46
N PRO A 120 -11.14 -3.02 15.56
CA PRO A 120 -10.39 -2.38 16.65
C PRO A 120 -9.41 -3.35 17.33
N ASP A 121 -9.76 -4.64 17.40
CA ASP A 121 -8.90 -5.68 17.96
C ASP A 121 -7.56 -5.80 17.21
N ARG A 122 -7.61 -5.63 15.88
CA ARG A 122 -6.40 -5.57 15.04
C ARG A 122 -5.57 -4.34 15.34
N ALA A 123 -6.20 -3.19 15.57
CA ALA A 123 -5.49 -1.97 15.93
C ALA A 123 -4.76 -2.13 17.28
N VAL A 124 -5.42 -2.73 18.27
CA VAL A 124 -4.83 -3.05 19.58
C VAL A 124 -3.66 -4.03 19.46
N ALA A 125 -3.79 -5.07 18.65
CA ALA A 125 -2.71 -6.03 18.42
C ALA A 125 -1.53 -5.44 17.62
N LEU A 126 -1.77 -4.43 16.78
CA LEU A 126 -0.75 -3.79 15.94
C LEU A 126 0.06 -2.73 16.67
N ALA A 127 -0.56 -1.97 17.58
CA ALA A 127 0.11 -0.92 18.34
C ALA A 127 1.44 -1.36 18.99
N PRO A 128 1.52 -2.45 19.78
CA PRO A 128 2.78 -2.86 20.39
C PRO A 128 3.83 -3.28 19.35
N ARG A 129 3.42 -3.89 18.22
CA ARG A 129 4.35 -4.29 17.15
C ARG A 129 5.00 -3.09 16.48
N ILE A 130 4.24 -2.01 16.29
CA ILE A 130 4.76 -0.76 15.73
C ILE A 130 5.75 -0.11 16.70
N VAL A 131 5.44 -0.11 18.00
CA VAL A 131 6.35 0.38 19.05
C VAL A 131 7.66 -0.41 19.02
N GLU A 132 7.59 -1.74 18.93
CA GLU A 132 8.79 -2.58 18.81
C GLU A 132 9.59 -2.27 17.55
N GLN A 133 8.93 -2.06 16.40
CA GLN A 133 9.60 -1.69 15.15
C GLN A 133 10.30 -0.32 15.24
N LEU A 134 9.67 0.67 15.86
CA LEU A 134 10.27 1.99 16.09
C LEU A 134 11.50 1.88 17.01
N ARG A 135 11.40 1.12 18.11
CA ARG A 135 12.55 0.88 19.00
C ARG A 135 13.69 0.14 18.31
N ALA A 136 13.37 -0.90 17.53
CA ALA A 136 14.35 -1.66 16.77
C ALA A 136 15.09 -0.78 15.73
N ALA A 137 14.40 0.23 15.17
CA ALA A 137 14.99 1.23 14.30
C ALA A 137 15.82 2.31 15.05
N GLY A 138 15.78 2.32 16.39
CA GLY A 138 16.51 3.27 17.24
C GLY A 138 15.71 4.50 17.69
N PHE A 139 14.43 4.60 17.31
CA PHE A 139 13.55 5.73 17.60
C PHE A 139 12.79 5.53 18.92
N ASN A 140 13.54 5.46 20.02
CA ASN A 140 12.99 5.11 21.33
C ASN A 140 12.02 6.18 21.88
N ALA A 141 12.32 7.46 21.67
CA ALA A 141 11.47 8.55 22.17
C ALA A 141 10.11 8.58 21.45
N GLU A 142 10.12 8.44 20.13
CA GLU A 142 8.94 8.37 19.28
C GLU A 142 8.12 7.10 19.55
N ALA A 143 8.78 5.96 19.77
CA ALA A 143 8.13 4.73 20.17
C ALA A 143 7.40 4.87 21.51
N GLU A 144 8.01 5.55 22.49
CA GLU A 144 7.40 5.76 23.80
C GLU A 144 6.24 6.76 23.76
N ALA A 145 6.38 7.84 22.99
CA ALA A 145 5.30 8.79 22.75
C ALA A 145 4.10 8.11 22.07
N PHE A 146 4.35 7.32 21.02
CA PHE A 146 3.31 6.57 20.31
C PHE A 146 2.66 5.51 21.22
N ALA A 147 3.44 4.81 22.05
CA ALA A 147 2.90 3.85 23.01
C ALA A 147 1.93 4.51 24.02
N LYS A 148 2.30 5.68 24.57
CA LYS A 148 1.45 6.43 25.50
C LYS A 148 0.16 6.91 24.85
N GLU A 149 0.27 7.45 23.64
CA GLU A 149 -0.88 7.93 22.88
C GLU A 149 -1.83 6.78 22.55
N THR A 150 -1.34 5.70 21.93
CA THR A 150 -2.16 4.54 21.57
C THR A 150 -2.77 3.86 22.78
N HIS A 151 -2.06 3.78 23.91
CA HIS A 151 -2.64 3.28 25.16
C HIS A 151 -3.81 4.17 25.61
N THR A 152 -3.68 5.49 25.54
CA THR A 152 -4.76 6.42 25.91
C THR A 152 -5.96 6.31 24.96
N THR A 153 -5.71 6.28 23.66
CA THR A 153 -6.77 6.24 22.63
C THR A 153 -7.49 4.89 22.61
N LEU A 154 -6.76 3.78 22.77
CA LEU A 154 -7.32 2.42 22.72
C LEU A 154 -7.84 1.92 24.07
N ALA A 155 -7.35 2.44 25.20
CA ALA A 155 -7.87 2.12 26.54
C ALA A 155 -9.11 2.95 26.91
N ALA A 156 -9.45 4.00 26.15
CA ALA A 156 -10.69 4.72 26.33
C ALA A 156 -11.88 3.75 26.07
N PRO A 157 -12.74 3.50 27.08
CA PRO A 157 -13.93 2.68 26.90
C PRO A 157 -14.96 3.47 26.06
N GLY A 158 -14.81 3.44 24.74
CA GLY A 158 -15.75 4.10 23.82
C GLY A 158 -15.12 4.84 22.66
N LEU A 159 -14.27 4.20 21.86
CA LEU A 159 -13.95 4.66 20.50
C LEU A 159 -15.18 4.51 19.56
N GLY A 160 -16.23 5.28 19.86
CA GLY A 160 -17.17 5.78 18.88
C GLY A 160 -16.54 6.95 18.10
N PRO A 161 -17.09 7.30 16.92
CA PRO A 161 -16.48 8.25 15.99
C PRO A 161 -16.31 9.65 16.60
N ALA A 162 -15.21 10.30 16.26
CA ALA A 162 -14.84 11.66 16.69
C ALA A 162 -15.91 12.71 16.34
N PRO A 163 -16.16 13.73 17.19
CA PRO A 163 -16.64 15.01 16.70
C PRO A 163 -15.43 15.85 16.25
N SER A 164 -15.35 16.10 14.95
CA SER A 164 -14.58 17.20 14.37
C SER A 164 -15.04 18.53 15.00
N ALA A 165 -14.09 19.38 15.39
CA ALA A 165 -14.32 20.77 15.78
C ALA A 165 -13.62 21.70 14.80
#